data_AF-A0A7W3VZC4-F1
#
_entry.id   AF-A0A7W3VZC4-F1
#
_cell.length_a   1.000
_cell.length_b   1.000
_cell.length_c   1.000
_cell.angle_alpha   90.00
_cell.angle_beta   90.00
_cell.angle_gamma   90.00
#
_symmetry.space_group_name_H-M   'P 1'
#
loop_
_entity.id
_entity.type
_entity.pdbx_description
1 polymer ?
#
loop_
_entity_poly.entity_id
_entity_poly.type
_entity_poly.pdbx_seq_one_letter_code
_entity_poly.pdbx_strand_id
1 'polypeptide(L)'
;MTYGPGSPQPPQWGAPPPAPQWGGPPPQQWQPPQPPKKRRRTGLIIGTCLGAVVLLAGGGFAVFIVATDDSVEVHRPAGGPEVVVQAYVDAVNKRDPIGLQNVNCHASSEYPATRSVEGFIRDNVRISLGKPTTGPGAGAFFEAEVSRAAHPPTTTRLELNREEAGTWCVFVTGHGLPPDLPP
;
A
#
# COMPACT_ATOMS: atom_id res chain seq x y z
N MET A 1 50.64 -9.64 64.38
CA MET A 1 51.73 -10.35 65.10
C MET A 1 51.01 -11.47 65.85
N THR A 2 51.27 -12.77 65.65
CA THR A 2 52.48 -13.45 66.09
C THR A 2 52.50 -14.91 65.60
N TYR A 3 53.61 -15.26 64.97
CA TYR A 3 54.37 -16.53 64.84
C TYR A 3 53.83 -17.91 65.28
N GLY A 4 54.07 -18.87 64.36
CA GLY A 4 54.62 -20.23 64.60
C GLY A 4 53.59 -21.35 64.90
N PRO A 5 53.94 -22.65 64.84
CA PRO A 5 55.23 -23.30 64.56
C PRO A 5 55.13 -24.49 63.56
N GLY A 6 56.23 -25.19 63.25
CA GLY A 6 56.11 -26.45 62.50
C GLY A 6 57.41 -27.09 62.01
N SER A 7 58.18 -27.61 62.94
CA SER A 7 59.50 -28.26 62.86
C SER A 7 59.57 -29.59 62.08
N PRO A 8 60.79 -30.13 61.83
CA PRO A 8 61.15 -30.96 60.68
C PRO A 8 61.26 -32.45 61.00
N GLN A 9 61.29 -33.32 59.97
CA GLN A 9 61.75 -34.71 60.08
C GLN A 9 62.20 -35.29 58.70
N PRO A 10 62.96 -36.40 58.66
CA PRO A 10 64.30 -36.44 58.05
C PRO A 10 64.41 -37.63 57.03
N PRO A 11 65.54 -38.33 56.83
CA PRO A 11 66.18 -38.38 55.52
C PRO A 11 66.17 -39.76 54.83
N GLN A 12 66.21 -39.71 53.49
CA GLN A 12 67.12 -40.41 52.58
C GLN A 12 67.20 -41.96 52.51
N TRP A 13 67.52 -42.40 51.27
CA TRP A 13 67.97 -43.73 50.80
C TRP A 13 66.84 -44.63 50.25
N GLY A 14 66.88 -45.17 49.04
CA GLY A 14 67.89 -45.17 47.97
C GLY A 14 67.24 -45.64 46.67
N ALA A 15 67.88 -45.33 45.54
CA ALA A 15 67.33 -45.46 44.20
C ALA A 15 67.20 -46.93 43.71
N PRO A 16 66.07 -47.29 43.09
CA PRO A 16 65.96 -48.43 42.18
C PRO A 16 66.22 -48.04 40.70
N PRO A 17 66.61 -49.02 39.86
CA PRO A 17 67.32 -48.84 38.58
C PRO A 17 66.49 -48.22 37.43
N PRO A 18 67.16 -47.68 36.40
CA PRO A 18 66.52 -47.08 35.23
C PRO A 18 65.73 -48.12 34.43
N ALA A 19 64.43 -47.87 34.29
CA ALA A 19 63.53 -48.65 33.45
C ALA A 19 63.67 -48.24 31.95
N PRO A 20 63.48 -49.18 31.01
CA PRO A 20 63.71 -48.94 29.59
C PRO A 20 62.75 -47.90 29.00
N GLN A 21 63.34 -46.86 28.41
CA GLN A 21 62.64 -45.74 27.76
C GLN A 21 62.05 -46.19 26.42
N TRP A 22 60.81 -46.66 26.46
CA TRP A 22 60.00 -46.89 25.27
C TRP A 22 59.70 -45.55 24.57
N GLY A 23 60.17 -45.44 23.32
CA GLY A 23 59.95 -44.29 22.46
C GLY A 23 58.47 -44.03 22.22
N GLY A 24 57.95 -42.98 22.84
CA GLY A 24 56.60 -42.49 22.62
C GLY A 24 56.48 -41.74 21.28
N PRO A 25 55.32 -41.80 20.62
CA PRO A 25 55.06 -41.12 19.35
C PRO A 25 55.16 -39.58 19.49
N PRO A 26 55.55 -38.87 18.41
CA PRO A 26 55.82 -37.44 18.46
C PRO A 26 54.58 -36.62 18.86
N PRO A 27 54.75 -35.52 19.62
CA PRO A 27 53.64 -34.71 20.10
C PRO A 27 52.90 -34.06 18.92
N GLN A 28 51.59 -34.32 18.83
CA GLN A 28 50.71 -33.67 17.87
C GLN A 28 50.61 -32.18 18.19
N GLN A 29 51.11 -31.37 17.25
CA GLN A 29 50.94 -29.92 17.22
C GLN A 29 49.45 -29.59 17.13
N TRP A 30 48.94 -28.94 18.18
CA TRP A 30 47.59 -28.39 18.21
C TRP A 30 47.45 -27.27 17.17
N GLN A 31 46.68 -27.54 16.10
CA GLN A 31 46.25 -26.51 15.16
C GLN A 31 44.99 -25.82 15.68
N PRO A 32 44.95 -24.47 15.71
CA PRO A 32 43.76 -23.75 16.15
C PRO A 32 42.57 -23.99 15.21
N PRO A 33 41.35 -24.10 15.74
CA PRO A 33 40.15 -24.39 14.95
C PRO A 33 39.87 -23.28 13.93
N GLN A 34 39.58 -23.67 12.68
CA GLN A 34 39.22 -22.74 11.61
C GLN A 34 37.97 -21.93 11.98
N PRO A 35 37.94 -20.61 11.71
CA PRO A 35 36.75 -19.80 11.95
C PRO A 35 35.58 -20.26 11.07
N PRO A 36 34.34 -20.28 11.59
CA PRO A 36 33.17 -20.75 10.86
C PRO A 36 32.93 -19.89 9.61
N LYS A 37 32.77 -20.55 8.45
CA LYS A 37 32.49 -19.88 7.17
C LYS A 37 31.17 -19.10 7.29
N LYS A 38 31.23 -17.78 7.14
CA LYS A 38 30.05 -16.90 7.15
C LYS A 38 29.08 -17.33 6.04
N ARG A 39 27.95 -17.93 6.43
CA ARG A 39 26.90 -18.37 5.50
C ARG A 39 26.26 -17.12 4.88
N ARG A 40 26.51 -16.90 3.59
CA ARG A 40 26.01 -15.72 2.88
C ARG A 40 24.48 -15.82 2.76
N ARG A 41 23.77 -14.81 3.24
CA ARG A 41 22.30 -14.70 3.21
C ARG A 41 21.75 -14.36 1.81
N THR A 42 22.53 -14.58 0.76
CA THR A 42 22.20 -14.22 -0.62
C THR A 42 20.89 -14.88 -1.07
N GLY A 43 20.63 -16.13 -0.66
CA GLY A 43 19.38 -16.81 -0.99
C GLY A 43 18.13 -16.17 -0.35
N LEU A 44 18.26 -15.57 0.83
CA LEU A 44 17.14 -14.90 1.50
C LEU A 44 16.77 -13.60 0.77
N ILE A 45 17.79 -12.82 0.38
CA ILE A 45 17.57 -11.55 -0.34
C ILE A 45 16.91 -11.80 -1.69
N ILE A 46 17.39 -12.80 -2.45
CA ILE A 46 16.81 -13.15 -3.75
C ILE A 46 15.36 -13.66 -3.57
N GLY A 47 15.11 -14.49 -2.55
CA GLY A 47 13.77 -14.96 -2.23
C GLY A 47 12.80 -13.83 -1.88
N THR A 48 13.23 -12.87 -1.05
CA THR A 48 12.40 -11.71 -0.69
C THR A 48 12.13 -10.80 -1.88
N CYS A 49 13.12 -10.52 -2.74
CA CYS A 49 12.92 -9.70 -3.93
C CYS A 49 11.94 -10.33 -4.92
N LEU A 50 12.09 -11.62 -5.21
CA LEU A 50 11.17 -12.34 -6.09
C LEU A 50 9.76 -12.42 -5.49
N GLY A 51 9.65 -12.69 -4.19
CA GLY A 51 8.38 -12.69 -3.47
C GLY A 51 7.68 -11.32 -3.52
N ALA A 52 8.43 -10.22 -3.34
CA ALA A 52 7.89 -8.87 -3.45
C ALA A 52 7.42 -8.53 -4.86
N VAL A 53 8.18 -8.93 -5.90
CA VAL A 53 7.77 -8.72 -7.30
C VAL A 53 6.51 -9.52 -7.63
N VAL A 54 6.40 -10.77 -7.17
CA VAL A 54 5.20 -11.59 -7.37
C VAL A 54 4.01 -11.04 -6.57
N LEU A 55 4.21 -10.50 -5.37
CA LEU A 55 3.16 -9.84 -4.60
C LEU A 55 2.68 -8.54 -5.25
N LEU A 56 3.60 -7.74 -5.80
CA LEU A 56 3.25 -6.49 -6.49
C LEU A 56 2.59 -6.76 -7.84
N ALA A 57 3.13 -7.69 -8.63
CA ALA A 57 2.57 -8.08 -9.92
C ALA A 57 1.25 -8.86 -9.76
N GLY A 58 1.20 -9.81 -8.83
CA GLY A 58 0.01 -10.61 -8.51
C GLY A 58 -1.08 -9.82 -7.80
N GLY A 59 -0.72 -8.88 -6.93
CA GLY A 59 -1.67 -7.96 -6.30
C GLY A 59 -2.33 -7.03 -7.33
N GLY A 60 -1.56 -6.49 -8.28
CA GLY A 60 -2.10 -5.71 -9.40
C GLY A 60 -2.98 -6.54 -10.34
N PHE A 61 -2.61 -7.79 -10.60
CA PHE A 61 -3.35 -8.70 -11.48
C PHE A 61 -4.66 -9.23 -10.85
N ALA A 62 -4.68 -9.46 -9.53
CA ALA A 62 -5.90 -9.81 -8.81
C ALA A 62 -6.91 -8.66 -8.80
N VAL A 63 -6.46 -7.41 -8.64
CA VAL A 63 -7.31 -6.22 -8.79
C VAL A 63 -7.85 -6.09 -10.22
N PHE A 64 -7.05 -6.44 -11.23
CA PHE A 64 -7.47 -6.41 -12.62
C PHE A 64 -8.51 -7.50 -12.97
N ILE A 65 -8.39 -8.71 -12.42
CA ILE A 65 -9.37 -9.80 -12.64
C ILE A 65 -10.69 -9.51 -11.92
N VAL A 66 -10.66 -8.97 -10.70
CA VAL A 66 -11.89 -8.57 -9.99
C VAL A 66 -12.61 -7.43 -10.73
N ALA A 67 -11.91 -6.61 -11.51
CA ALA A 67 -12.51 -5.59 -12.36
C ALA A 67 -13.14 -6.12 -13.66
N THR A 68 -12.99 -7.42 -13.99
CA THR A 68 -13.52 -8.03 -15.22
C THR A 68 -14.69 -8.98 -15.01
N ASP A 69 -15.13 -9.22 -13.77
CA ASP A 69 -16.44 -9.84 -13.53
C ASP A 69 -17.53 -8.77 -13.69
N ASP A 70 -18.54 -9.06 -14.52
CA ASP A 70 -19.57 -8.13 -15.03
C ASP A 70 -20.54 -7.55 -13.98
N SER A 71 -20.15 -7.57 -12.70
CA SER A 71 -20.82 -6.88 -11.61
C SER A 71 -19.78 -6.19 -10.74
N VAL A 72 -19.24 -5.06 -11.21
CA VAL A 72 -18.54 -4.14 -10.32
C VAL A 72 -19.56 -3.70 -9.26
N GLU A 73 -19.48 -4.30 -8.08
CA GLU A 73 -20.30 -3.89 -6.95
C GLU A 73 -20.02 -2.41 -6.69
N VAL A 74 -21.01 -1.56 -7.00
CA VAL A 74 -20.92 -0.12 -6.85
C VAL A 74 -20.89 0.17 -5.35
N HIS A 75 -19.69 0.37 -4.81
CA HIS A 75 -19.47 0.68 -3.41
C HIS A 75 -19.64 2.18 -3.21
N ARG A 76 -20.89 2.61 -3.02
CA ARG A 76 -21.18 4.02 -2.77
C ARG A 76 -20.59 4.47 -1.45
N PRO A 77 -19.98 5.67 -1.37
CA PRO A 77 -19.53 6.22 -0.10
C PRO A 77 -20.67 6.29 0.90
N ALA A 78 -20.47 5.71 2.08
CA ALA A 78 -21.42 5.88 3.18
C ALA A 78 -21.35 7.31 3.70
N GLY A 79 -22.46 8.05 3.68
CA GLY A 79 -22.51 9.41 4.21
C GLY A 79 -23.65 10.27 3.65
N GLY A 80 -23.63 11.54 4.05
CA GLY A 80 -24.50 12.58 3.50
C GLY A 80 -24.05 13.05 2.11
N PRO A 81 -24.80 13.98 1.50
CA PRO A 81 -24.50 14.49 0.17
C PRO A 81 -23.14 15.20 0.10
N GLU A 82 -22.67 15.79 1.20
CA GLU A 82 -21.34 16.43 1.30
C GLU A 82 -20.21 15.42 1.09
N VAL A 83 -20.37 14.19 1.59
CA VAL A 83 -19.36 13.12 1.44
C VAL A 83 -19.31 12.66 -0.01
N VAL A 84 -20.48 12.48 -0.63
CA VAL A 84 -20.57 12.00 -2.02
C VAL A 84 -20.10 13.06 -3.01
N VAL A 85 -20.44 14.33 -2.82
CA VAL A 85 -19.97 15.40 -3.70
C VAL A 85 -18.45 15.58 -3.60
N GLN A 86 -17.88 15.46 -2.39
CA GLN A 86 -16.43 15.50 -2.21
C GLN A 86 -15.76 14.30 -2.88
N ALA A 87 -16.33 13.10 -2.74
CA ALA A 87 -15.83 11.90 -3.41
C ALA A 87 -15.86 12.02 -4.94
N TYR A 88 -16.89 12.66 -5.50
CA TYR A 88 -16.96 12.97 -6.93
C TYR A 88 -15.86 13.95 -7.37
N VAL A 89 -15.69 15.07 -6.66
CA VAL A 89 -14.63 16.05 -6.94
C VAL A 89 -13.25 15.39 -6.87
N ASP A 90 -13.02 14.57 -5.85
CA ASP A 90 -11.81 13.79 -5.68
C ASP A 90 -11.58 12.83 -6.85
N ALA A 91 -12.62 12.10 -7.27
CA ALA A 91 -12.53 11.15 -8.38
C ALA A 91 -12.17 11.83 -9.69
N VAL A 92 -12.82 12.97 -10.01
CA VAL A 92 -12.48 13.77 -11.19
C VAL A 92 -11.04 14.25 -11.10
N ASN A 93 -10.64 14.87 -9.99
CA ASN A 93 -9.31 15.47 -9.84
C ASN A 93 -8.16 14.44 -9.80
N LYS A 94 -8.41 13.25 -9.24
CA LYS A 94 -7.45 12.14 -9.17
C LYS A 94 -7.46 11.24 -10.41
N ARG A 95 -8.38 11.49 -11.36
CA ARG A 95 -8.57 10.65 -12.56
C ARG A 95 -8.91 9.21 -12.20
N ASP A 96 -9.79 9.05 -11.21
CA ASP A 96 -10.18 7.75 -10.66
C ASP A 96 -11.52 7.30 -11.27
N PRO A 97 -11.49 6.38 -12.27
CA PRO A 97 -12.71 5.90 -12.90
C PRO A 97 -13.57 5.07 -11.94
N ILE A 98 -12.97 4.38 -10.96
CA ILE A 98 -13.72 3.58 -9.99
C ILE A 98 -14.42 4.51 -9.00
N GLY A 99 -13.72 5.53 -8.52
CA GLY A 99 -14.31 6.59 -7.70
C GLY A 99 -15.50 7.26 -8.40
N LEU A 100 -15.36 7.56 -9.71
CA LEU A 100 -16.42 8.18 -10.51
C LEU A 100 -17.62 7.25 -10.70
N GLN A 101 -17.37 5.97 -10.96
CA GLN A 101 -18.41 4.94 -11.07
C GLN A 101 -19.21 4.82 -9.76
N ASN A 102 -18.50 4.83 -8.61
CA ASN A 102 -19.09 4.64 -7.28
C ASN A 102 -19.97 5.81 -6.81
N VAL A 103 -19.86 6.99 -7.44
CA VAL A 103 -20.67 8.16 -7.07
C VAL A 103 -21.74 8.48 -8.11
N ASN A 104 -21.77 7.83 -9.28
CA ASN A 104 -22.72 8.11 -10.35
C ASN A 104 -24.09 7.48 -10.05
N CYS A 105 -25.18 8.22 -10.24
CA CYS A 105 -26.55 7.69 -10.14
C CYS A 105 -26.90 6.69 -11.25
N HIS A 106 -26.32 6.87 -12.44
CA HIS A 106 -26.57 6.05 -13.62
C HIS A 106 -25.25 5.59 -14.21
N ALA A 107 -24.56 4.74 -13.46
CA ALA A 107 -23.43 3.97 -13.94
C ALA A 107 -23.83 3.22 -15.23
N SER A 108 -23.40 3.73 -16.39
CA SER A 108 -23.70 3.16 -17.70
C SER A 108 -22.53 2.33 -18.21
N SER A 109 -22.82 1.15 -18.74
CA SER A 109 -21.84 0.34 -19.48
C SER A 109 -21.53 0.93 -20.86
N GLU A 110 -22.44 1.72 -21.43
CA GLU A 110 -22.27 2.39 -22.73
C GLU A 110 -21.28 3.57 -22.63
N TYR A 111 -21.29 4.26 -21.49
CA TYR A 111 -20.42 5.38 -21.16
C TYR A 111 -19.62 5.07 -19.89
N PRO A 112 -18.64 4.15 -19.98
CA PRO A 112 -17.87 3.75 -18.81
C PRO A 112 -17.08 4.93 -18.26
N ALA A 113 -16.94 4.99 -16.94
CA ALA A 113 -16.22 6.06 -16.25
C ALA A 113 -14.77 6.27 -16.78
N THR A 114 -14.15 5.24 -17.36
CA THR A 114 -12.85 5.32 -18.02
C THR A 114 -12.84 6.32 -19.19
N ARG A 115 -13.89 6.35 -20.03
CA ARG A 115 -14.00 7.34 -21.12
C ARG A 115 -14.12 8.77 -20.61
N SER A 116 -14.87 8.96 -19.53
CA SER A 116 -14.98 10.28 -18.88
C SER A 116 -13.62 10.73 -18.36
N VAL A 117 -12.87 9.84 -17.71
CA VAL A 117 -11.53 10.12 -17.21
C VAL A 117 -10.55 10.46 -18.33
N GLU A 118 -10.59 9.76 -19.47
CA GLU A 118 -9.78 10.11 -20.65
C GLU A 118 -10.09 11.53 -21.14
N GLY A 119 -11.37 11.90 -21.19
CA GLY A 119 -11.80 13.27 -21.49
C GLY A 119 -11.26 14.28 -20.47
N PHE A 120 -11.30 13.97 -19.17
CA PHE A 120 -10.76 14.84 -18.13
C PHE A 120 -9.25 15.04 -18.24
N ILE A 121 -8.51 14.02 -18.66
CA ILE A 121 -7.07 14.12 -18.90
C ILE A 121 -6.81 15.01 -20.11
N ARG A 122 -7.45 14.71 -21.24
CA ARG A 122 -7.30 15.46 -22.50
C ARG A 122 -7.58 16.95 -22.31
N ASP A 123 -8.67 17.27 -21.61
CA ASP A 123 -9.15 18.64 -21.46
C ASP A 123 -8.66 19.29 -20.14
N ASN A 124 -7.72 18.66 -19.43
CA ASN A 124 -7.18 19.07 -18.13
C ASN A 124 -8.26 19.55 -17.14
N VAL A 125 -9.36 18.80 -17.03
CA VAL A 125 -10.52 19.15 -16.21
C VAL A 125 -10.13 19.16 -14.73
N ARG A 126 -10.48 20.23 -14.02
CA ARG A 126 -10.39 20.35 -12.56
C ARG A 126 -11.71 20.84 -12.02
N ILE A 127 -12.11 20.30 -10.87
CA ILE A 127 -13.32 20.75 -10.19
C ILE A 127 -12.94 21.21 -8.78
N SER A 128 -13.46 22.35 -8.35
CA SER A 128 -13.43 22.81 -6.97
C SER A 128 -14.86 22.96 -6.46
N LEU A 129 -15.09 22.52 -5.22
CA LEU A 129 -16.40 22.62 -4.58
C LEU A 129 -16.60 24.05 -4.06
N GLY A 130 -17.75 24.63 -4.40
CA GLY A 130 -18.25 25.89 -3.87
C GLY A 130 -19.14 25.71 -2.65
N LYS A 131 -20.12 26.59 -2.50
CA LYS A 131 -21.05 26.55 -1.37
C LYS A 131 -22.16 25.52 -1.63
N PRO A 132 -22.68 24.86 -0.57
CA PRO A 132 -23.95 24.16 -0.68
C PRO A 132 -25.05 25.17 -1.06
N THR A 133 -25.96 24.75 -1.92
CA THR A 133 -27.08 25.56 -2.40
C THR A 133 -28.39 24.85 -2.08
N THR A 134 -29.44 25.63 -1.87
CA THR A 134 -30.79 25.10 -1.72
C THR A 134 -31.43 24.98 -3.09
N GLY A 135 -32.01 23.81 -3.38
CA GLY A 135 -32.83 23.61 -4.56
C GLY A 135 -34.21 23.06 -4.20
N PRO A 136 -35.12 22.98 -5.18
CA PRO A 136 -36.46 22.45 -4.96
C PRO A 136 -36.41 20.94 -4.64
N GLY A 137 -37.23 20.50 -3.69
CA GLY A 137 -37.42 19.09 -3.37
C GLY A 137 -36.45 18.53 -2.32
N ALA A 138 -36.24 17.21 -2.37
CA ALA A 138 -35.38 16.46 -1.42
C ALA A 138 -33.94 16.26 -1.92
N GLY A 139 -33.57 16.87 -3.06
CA GLY A 139 -32.22 16.81 -3.61
C GLY A 139 -31.24 17.72 -2.87
N ALA A 140 -29.94 17.45 -3.03
CA ALA A 140 -28.87 18.30 -2.51
C ALA A 140 -28.10 18.91 -3.68
N PHE A 141 -27.75 20.19 -3.56
CA PHE A 141 -27.11 20.93 -4.64
C PHE A 141 -25.84 21.61 -4.14
N PHE A 142 -24.78 21.58 -4.94
CA PHE A 142 -23.54 22.27 -4.62
C PHE A 142 -23.09 23.09 -5.83
N GLU A 143 -22.63 24.31 -5.59
CA GLU A 143 -21.86 25.01 -6.62
C GLU A 143 -20.54 24.28 -6.82
N ALA A 144 -20.10 24.21 -8.07
CA ALA A 144 -18.78 23.71 -8.42
C ALA A 144 -18.20 24.58 -9.52
N GLU A 145 -16.95 24.99 -9.36
CA GLU A 145 -16.21 25.66 -10.41
C GLU A 145 -15.44 24.60 -11.20
N VAL A 146 -15.67 24.56 -12.51
CA VAL A 146 -15.03 23.63 -13.43
C VAL A 146 -14.06 24.39 -14.30
N SER A 147 -12.79 24.04 -14.21
CA SER A 147 -11.72 24.57 -15.03
C SER A 147 -11.31 23.54 -16.07
N ARG A 148 -11.14 23.97 -17.33
CA ARG A 148 -10.76 23.12 -18.47
C ARG A 148 -9.72 23.85 -19.31
N ALA A 149 -8.89 23.10 -20.02
CA ALA A 149 -8.00 23.66 -21.03
C ALA A 149 -8.81 24.41 -22.09
N ALA A 150 -8.27 25.55 -22.55
CA ALA A 150 -8.87 26.42 -23.58
C ALA A 150 -10.24 27.03 -23.27
N HIS A 151 -10.76 26.91 -22.04
CA HIS A 151 -12.04 27.51 -21.63
C HIS A 151 -11.87 28.28 -20.31
N PRO A 152 -12.59 29.40 -20.13
CA PRO A 152 -12.63 30.06 -18.83
C PRO A 152 -13.28 29.13 -17.78
N PRO A 153 -12.85 29.20 -16.50
CA PRO A 153 -13.53 28.52 -15.42
C PRO A 153 -15.02 28.86 -15.41
N THR A 154 -15.85 27.83 -15.29
CA THR A 154 -17.30 27.96 -15.32
C THR A 154 -17.88 27.42 -14.03
N THR A 155 -18.66 28.24 -13.33
CA THR A 155 -19.44 27.78 -12.18
C THR A 155 -20.69 27.06 -12.67
N THR A 156 -20.88 25.85 -12.20
CA THR A 156 -22.05 25.01 -12.47
C THR A 156 -22.65 24.49 -11.17
N ARG A 157 -23.82 23.88 -11.25
CA ARG A 157 -24.50 23.27 -10.11
C ARG A 157 -24.39 21.75 -10.22
N LEU A 158 -23.81 21.13 -9.19
CA LEU A 158 -23.84 19.69 -9.01
C LEU A 158 -25.16 19.31 -8.35
N GLU A 159 -25.91 18.44 -9.02
CA GLU A 159 -27.13 17.84 -8.49
C GLU A 159 -26.82 16.47 -7.90
N LEU A 160 -27.19 16.29 -6.64
CA LEU A 160 -27.14 15.01 -5.96
C LEU A 160 -28.55 14.52 -5.67
N ASN A 161 -28.77 13.26 -5.99
CA ASN A 161 -30.01 12.56 -5.77
C ASN A 161 -29.82 11.46 -4.73
N ARG A 162 -30.90 11.17 -4.02
CA ARG A 162 -30.96 10.09 -3.05
C ARG A 162 -31.67 8.91 -3.67
N GLU A 163 -31.00 7.77 -3.74
CA GLU A 163 -31.60 6.53 -4.23
C GLU A 163 -32.56 5.93 -3.20
N GLU A 164 -33.37 4.95 -3.63
CA GLU A 164 -34.34 4.27 -2.77
C GLU A 164 -33.70 3.59 -1.54
N ALA A 165 -32.45 3.13 -1.68
CA ALA A 165 -31.65 2.58 -0.59
C ALA A 165 -31.14 3.63 0.42
N GLY A 166 -31.45 4.91 0.19
CA GLY A 166 -31.07 6.03 1.05
C GLY A 166 -29.65 6.56 0.83
N THR A 167 -28.89 5.98 -0.09
CA THR A 167 -27.55 6.44 -0.50
C THR A 167 -27.62 7.62 -1.45
N TRP A 168 -26.65 8.52 -1.37
CA TRP A 168 -26.52 9.66 -2.29
C TRP A 168 -25.68 9.31 -3.51
N CYS A 169 -25.98 9.96 -4.63
CA CYS A 169 -25.24 9.85 -5.89
C CYS A 169 -25.27 11.20 -6.62
N VAL A 170 -24.33 11.41 -7.55
CA VAL A 170 -24.22 12.60 -8.40
C VAL A 170 -24.79 12.28 -9.77
N PHE A 171 -25.63 13.17 -10.28
CA PHE A 171 -26.09 13.08 -11.67
C PHE A 171 -25.01 13.62 -12.61
N VAL A 172 -24.44 12.76 -13.45
CA VAL A 172 -23.41 13.11 -14.43
C VAL A 172 -23.84 12.68 -15.82
N THR A 173 -23.42 13.43 -16.84
CA THR A 173 -23.65 13.10 -18.25
C THR A 173 -22.74 11.95 -18.73
N GLY A 174 -22.91 11.52 -19.98
CA GLY A 174 -22.05 10.50 -20.61
C GLY A 174 -20.56 10.86 -20.68
N HIS A 175 -20.18 12.12 -20.43
CA HIS A 175 -18.78 12.56 -20.30
C HIS A 175 -18.31 12.70 -18.85
N GLY A 176 -19.13 12.28 -17.89
CA GLY A 176 -18.85 12.40 -16.45
C GLY A 176 -18.86 13.84 -15.92
N LEU A 177 -19.29 14.79 -16.74
CA LEU A 177 -19.46 16.19 -16.37
C LEU A 177 -20.92 16.52 -16.05
N PRO A 178 -21.18 17.58 -15.26
CA PRO A 178 -22.53 18.08 -15.02
C PRO A 178 -23.21 18.52 -16.33
N PRO A 179 -24.53 18.36 -16.46
CA PRO A 179 -25.26 18.63 -17.71
C PRO A 179 -25.27 20.11 -18.12
N ASP A 180 -25.11 21.02 -17.16
CA ASP A 180 -25.21 22.47 -17.39
C ASP A 180 -23.88 23.10 -17.86
N LEU A 181 -22.85 22.30 -18.17
CA LEU A 181 -21.61 22.84 -18.72
C LEU A 181 -21.75 23.07 -20.23
N PRO A 182 -21.29 24.24 -20.74
CA PRO A 182 -21.21 24.44 -22.18
C PRO A 182 -20.26 23.39 -22.79
N PRO A 183 -20.56 22.89 -24.01
CA PRO A 183 -19.75 21.89 -24.68
C PRO A 183 -18.27 22.29 -24.72
#